data_AF-A0A3B8T3J0-F1
#
_entry.id   AF-A0A3B8T3J0-F1
#
_cell.length_a   1.000
_cell.length_b   1.000
_cell.length_c   1.000
_cell.angle_alpha   90.00
_cell.angle_beta   90.00
_cell.angle_gamma   90.00
#
_symmetry.space_group_name_H-M   'P 1'
#
loop_
_entity.id
_entity.type
_entity.pdbx_description
1 polymer ?
#
loop_
_entity_poly.entity_id
_entity_poly.type
_entity_poly.pdbx_seq_one_letter_code
_entity_poly.pdbx_strand_id
1 'polypeptide(L)' 'DNYLCSLSRRVVSYKGLMMPVDLHHFYPDLNDPLMATAICVFHQRFSTNTL' A
#
# COMPACT_ATOMS: atom_id res chain seq x y z
N ASP A 1 1.72 -17.48 -7.94
CA ASP A 1 1.62 -16.82 -6.62
C ASP A 1 0.24 -16.25 -6.39
N ASN A 2 -0.50 -16.85 -5.46
CA ASN A 2 -1.83 -16.39 -5.04
C ASN A 2 -1.71 -15.80 -3.64
N TYR A 3 -1.69 -14.47 -3.56
CA TYR A 3 -1.65 -13.78 -2.28
C TYR A 3 -2.68 -12.66 -2.25
N LEU A 4 -3.55 -12.69 -1.24
CA LEU A 4 -4.61 -11.72 -1.03
C LEU A 4 -4.14 -10.71 0.02
N CYS A 5 -3.82 -9.48 -0.40
CA CYS A 5 -3.32 -8.44 0.49
C CYS A 5 -4.34 -8.05 1.58
N SER A 6 -5.61 -7.97 1.20
CA SER A 6 -6.72 -7.70 2.11
C SER A 6 -8.03 -8.18 1.48
N LEU A 7 -8.93 -8.75 2.28
CA LEU A 7 -10.31 -9.03 1.89
C LEU A 7 -11.23 -8.62 3.04
N SER A 8 -11.57 -7.33 3.04
CA SER A 8 -12.41 -6.72 4.05
C SER A 8 -13.24 -5.62 3.42
N ARG A 9 -14.44 -5.38 3.95
CA ARG A 9 -15.29 -4.25 3.55
C ARG A 9 -14.88 -2.93 4.21
N ARG A 10 -13.95 -2.96 5.16
CA ARG A 10 -13.58 -1.78 5.98
C ARG A 10 -12.12 -1.37 5.85
N VAL A 11 -11.24 -2.29 5.49
CA VAL A 11 -9.80 -2.07 5.47
C VAL A 11 -9.24 -2.61 4.15
N VAL A 12 -8.50 -1.75 3.46
CA VAL A 12 -7.78 -2.09 2.24
C VAL A 12 -6.29 -1.86 2.48
N SER A 13 -5.44 -2.73 1.96
CA SER A 13 -3.98 -2.61 2.08
C SER A 13 -3.31 -2.44 0.72
N TYR A 14 -2.71 -1.28 0.51
CA TYR A 14 -1.80 -1.01 -0.60
C TYR A 14 -0.38 -1.34 -0.15
N LYS A 15 0.25 -2.33 -0.79
CA LYS A 15 1.64 -2.72 -0.47
C LYS A 15 2.36 -3.25 -1.69
N GLY A 16 3.63 -2.90 -1.81
CA GLY A 16 4.49 -3.39 -2.88
C GLY A 16 5.96 -3.27 -2.53
N LEU A 17 6.80 -3.82 -3.40
CA LEU A 17 8.25 -3.70 -3.33
C LEU A 17 8.67 -2.48 -4.15
N MET A 18 8.68 -1.33 -3.51
CA MET A 18 9.03 -0.03 -4.11
C MET A 18 9.48 0.94 -3.04
N MET A 19 10.07 2.07 -3.45
CA MET A 19 10.37 3.15 -2.52
C MET A 19 9.06 3.85 -2.10
N PRO A 20 8.96 4.34 -0.85
CA PRO A 20 7.73 5.02 -0.39
C PRO A 20 7.33 6.21 -1.26
N VAL A 21 8.30 6.93 -1.84
CA VAL A 21 8.05 8.07 -2.72
C VAL A 21 7.30 7.67 -4.01
N ASP A 22 7.44 6.42 -4.46
CA ASP A 22 6.80 5.94 -5.69
C ASP A 22 5.41 5.34 -5.44
N LEU A 23 5.01 5.17 -4.17
CA LEU A 23 3.79 4.47 -3.77
C LEU A 23 2.54 5.05 -4.43
N HIS A 24 2.43 6.38 -4.45
CA HIS A 24 1.29 7.09 -5.03
C HIS A 24 1.33 7.12 -6.57
N HIS A 25 2.50 7.03 -7.19
CA HIS A 25 2.61 6.88 -8.63
C HIS A 25 2.23 5.46 -9.09
N PHE A 26 2.60 4.44 -8.30
CA PHE A 26 2.29 3.04 -8.59
C PHE A 26 0.83 2.68 -8.32
N TYR A 27 0.23 3.25 -7.28
CA TYR A 27 -1.21 3.14 -6.98
C TYR A 27 -1.90 4.50 -7.18
N PRO A 28 -2.39 4.81 -8.40
CA PRO A 28 -3.02 6.10 -8.71
C PRO A 28 -4.21 6.45 -7.80
N ASP A 29 -4.91 5.44 -7.28
CA ASP A 29 -6.02 5.61 -6.33
C ASP A 29 -5.59 6.42 -5.09
N LEU A 30 -4.32 6.36 -4.68
CA LEU A 30 -3.80 7.14 -3.56
C LEU A 30 -3.67 8.65 -3.86
N ASN A 31 -3.74 9.04 -5.14
CA ASN A 31 -3.82 10.44 -5.55
C ASN A 31 -5.25 10.92 -5.79
N ASP A 32 -6.24 10.03 -5.73
CA ASP A 32 -7.63 10.40 -5.95
C ASP A 32 -8.14 11.23 -4.74
N PRO A 33 -8.68 12.45 -4.95
CA PRO A 33 -9.24 13.25 -3.86
C PRO A 33 -10.40 12.57 -3.12
N LEU A 34 -11.05 11.57 -3.72
CA LEU A 34 -12.09 10.76 -3.08
C LEU A 34 -11.54 9.66 -2.16
N MET A 35 -10.23 9.35 -2.24
CA MET A 35 -9.56 8.38 -1.40
C MET A 35 -9.32 8.95 0.00
N ALA A 36 -10.36 8.89 0.83
CA ALA A 36 -10.35 9.39 2.20
C ALA A 36 -10.61 8.27 3.22
N THR A 37 -9.99 8.38 4.39
CA THR A 37 -10.21 7.47 5.51
C THR A 37 -10.07 8.22 6.83
N ALA A 38 -10.77 7.76 7.87
CA ALA A 38 -10.60 8.30 9.22
C ALA A 38 -9.24 7.94 9.82
N ILE A 39 -8.64 6.82 9.41
CA ILE A 39 -7.37 6.29 9.94
C ILE A 39 -6.54 5.71 8.80
N CYS A 40 -5.25 6.00 8.80
CA CYS A 40 -4.25 5.43 7.89
C CYS A 40 -3.05 4.90 8.69
N VAL A 41 -2.51 3.74 8.29
CA VAL A 41 -1.31 3.14 8.87
C VAL A 41 -0.32 2.87 7.74
N PHE A 42 0.94 3.27 7.93
CA PHE A 42 2.01 3.06 6.96
C PHE A 42 3.15 2.24 7.56
N HIS A 43 3.87 1.52 6.69
CA HIS A 43 5.04 0.73 7.07
C HIS A 43 6.05 0.71 5.93
N GLN A 44 7.32 0.92 6.27
CA GLN A 44 8.45 0.66 5.38
C GLN A 44 9.27 -0.49 5.94
N ARG A 45 9.49 -1.51 5.10
CA ARG A 45 10.29 -2.68 5.47
C ARG A 45 11.75 -2.42 5.17
N PHE A 46 12.61 -2.69 6.16
CA PHE A 46 14.03 -2.99 5.91
C PHE A 46 14.21 -4.51 5.88
N SER A 47 15.03 -5.01 4.96
CA SER A 47 15.27 -6.43 4.76
C SER A 47 16.78 -6.67 4.81
N THR A 48 17.22 -7.75 5.44
CA THR A 48 18.59 -8.26 5.30
C THR A 48 18.76 -9.13 4.05
N ASN A 49 17.80 -9.06 3.11
CA ASN A 49 17.75 -9.81 1.86
C ASN A 49 17.86 -8.85 0.67
N THR A 50 18.40 -9.34 -0.45
CA THR A 50 18.59 -8.59 -1.71
C THR A 50 17.63 -9.01 -2.82
N LEU A 51 16.61 -9.81 -2.50
CA LEU A 51 15.57 -10.32 -3.39
C LEU A 51 14.20 -9.68 -3.10
#